data_AF-A0AAP9ZG76-F1
#
_entry.id   AF-A0AAP9ZG76-F1
#
_cell.length_a   1.000
_cell.length_b   1.000
_cell.length_c   1.000
_cell.angle_alpha   90.00
_cell.angle_beta   90.00
_cell.angle_gamma   90.00
#
_symmetry.space_group_name_H-M   'P 1'
#
loop_
_entity.id
_entity.type
_entity.pdbx_description
1 polymer ?
#
loop_
_entity_poly.entity_id
_entity_poly.type
_entity_poly.pdbx_seq_one_letter_code
_entity_poly.pdbx_strand_id
1 'polypeptide(L)'
;MTTILFPSLTAKPASDELMLVFWYQPWVETTHSATKLQRIWLEAANQALRHELDFISSVAPIYSKLTYCMLGFEGPQTLSSMAVCYHNTAEEMAEATFNRIRKVSELSEDLREQIWSEL
;
A
#
# COMPACT_ATOMS: atom_id res chain seq x y z
N MET A 1 18.64 2.91 -65.49
CA MET A 1 18.36 1.57 -64.95
C MET A 1 19.51 1.20 -64.04
N THR A 2 19.38 1.47 -62.74
CA THR A 2 20.40 1.21 -61.73
C THR A 2 19.98 -0.03 -60.96
N THR A 3 20.68 -1.14 -61.21
CA THR A 3 20.43 -2.42 -60.55
C THR A 3 20.98 -2.33 -59.12
N ILE A 4 20.08 -2.35 -58.13
CA ILE A 4 20.47 -2.42 -56.72
C ILE A 4 20.90 -3.85 -56.44
N LEU A 5 22.20 -4.03 -56.22
CA LEU A 5 22.81 -5.30 -55.79
C LEU A 5 22.49 -5.46 -54.30
N PHE A 6 21.59 -6.37 -53.95
CA PHE A 6 21.40 -6.77 -52.55
C PHE A 6 22.65 -7.55 -52.11
N PRO A 7 23.33 -7.15 -51.03
CA PRO A 7 24.39 -7.96 -50.47
C PRO A 7 23.73 -9.23 -49.95
N SER A 8 24.17 -10.38 -50.45
CA SER A 8 23.79 -11.69 -49.93
C SER A 8 24.18 -11.74 -48.46
N LEU A 9 23.23 -11.47 -47.56
CA LEU A 9 23.32 -11.86 -46.16
C LEU A 9 23.32 -13.39 -46.15
N THR A 10 24.51 -13.98 -46.17
CA THR A 10 24.70 -15.34 -45.70
C THR A 10 24.33 -15.34 -44.22
N ALA A 11 23.06 -15.62 -43.94
CA ALA A 11 22.59 -15.87 -42.59
C ALA A 11 23.40 -17.07 -42.06
N LYS A 12 24.35 -16.79 -41.17
CA LYS A 12 24.95 -17.80 -40.32
C LYS A 12 23.78 -18.52 -39.62
N PRO A 13 23.68 -19.86 -39.65
CA PRO A 13 22.65 -20.54 -38.87
C PRO A 13 22.88 -20.11 -37.43
N ALA A 14 21.90 -19.42 -36.84
CA ALA A 14 21.93 -19.11 -35.43
C ALA A 14 22.12 -20.43 -34.69
N SER A 15 23.15 -20.53 -33.84
CA SER A 15 23.33 -21.73 -33.02
C SER A 15 22.10 -21.91 -32.14
N ASP A 16 21.68 -23.15 -31.90
CA ASP A 16 20.52 -23.46 -31.05
C ASP A 16 20.64 -22.79 -29.66
N GLU A 17 21.87 -22.62 -29.15
CA GLU A 17 22.15 -21.82 -27.95
C GLU A 17 21.74 -20.34 -28.07
N LEU A 18 22.03 -19.68 -29.19
CA LEU A 18 21.71 -18.27 -29.38
C LEU A 18 20.19 -18.08 -29.45
N MET A 19 19.48 -19.02 -30.08
CA MET A 19 18.02 -19.05 -30.11
C MET A 19 17.42 -19.27 -28.71
N LEU A 20 17.97 -20.20 -27.93
CA LEU A 20 17.53 -20.47 -26.55
C LEU A 20 17.73 -19.26 -25.64
N VAL A 21 18.89 -18.60 -25.73
CA VAL A 21 19.18 -17.38 -24.95
C VAL A 21 18.22 -16.26 -25.33
N PHE A 22 18.00 -16.02 -26.63
CA PHE A 22 17.08 -14.98 -27.09
C PHE A 22 15.64 -15.23 -26.66
N TRP A 23 15.23 -16.50 -26.58
CA TRP A 23 13.89 -16.88 -26.14
C TRP A 23 13.71 -16.82 -24.61
N TYR A 24 14.76 -17.11 -23.85
CA TYR A 24 14.74 -17.11 -22.38
C TYR A 24 14.95 -15.73 -21.74
N GLN A 25 15.76 -14.86 -22.36
CA GLN A 25 16.12 -13.57 -21.79
C GLN A 25 14.90 -12.71 -21.39
N PRO A 26 13.82 -12.59 -22.20
CA PRO A 26 12.63 -11.84 -21.80
C PRO A 26 11.94 -12.41 -20.56
N TRP A 27 11.98 -13.73 -20.36
CA TRP A 27 11.39 -14.38 -19.18
C TRP A 27 12.18 -14.09 -17.90
N VAL A 28 13.50 -14.00 -17.99
CA VAL A 28 14.36 -13.62 -16.86
C VAL A 28 14.14 -12.16 -16.48
N GLU A 29 14.11 -11.27 -17.47
CA GLU A 29 13.92 -9.84 -17.23
C GLU A 29 12.53 -9.56 -16.63
N THR A 30 11.48 -10.25 -17.12
CA THR A 30 10.12 -10.12 -16.58
C THR A 30 9.94 -10.74 -15.21
N THR A 31 10.60 -11.87 -14.89
CA THR A 31 10.56 -12.42 -13.53
C THR A 31 11.30 -11.52 -12.53
N HIS A 32 12.39 -10.89 -12.96
CA HIS A 32 13.11 -9.95 -12.11
C HIS A 32 12.28 -8.69 -11.79
N SER A 33 11.58 -8.11 -12.76
CA SER A 33 10.68 -6.97 -12.50
C SER A 33 9.44 -7.36 -11.69
N ALA A 34 8.82 -8.51 -12.00
CA ALA A 34 7.67 -9.01 -11.25
C ALA A 34 7.98 -9.28 -9.77
N THR A 35 9.14 -9.85 -9.47
CA THR A 35 9.57 -10.10 -8.08
C THR A 35 9.84 -8.81 -7.30
N LYS A 36 10.39 -7.78 -7.95
CA LYS A 36 10.55 -6.44 -7.36
C LYS A 36 9.20 -5.79 -7.04
N LEU A 37 8.28 -5.82 -8.00
CA LEU A 37 6.93 -5.27 -7.81
C LEU A 37 6.17 -6.02 -6.71
N GLN A 38 6.30 -7.35 -6.66
CA GLN A 38 5.68 -8.17 -5.61
C GLN A 38 6.23 -7.82 -4.22
N ARG A 39 7.53 -7.52 -4.10
CA ARG A 39 8.13 -7.04 -2.85
C ARG A 39 7.55 -5.69 -2.43
N ILE A 40 7.45 -4.73 -3.35
CA ILE A 40 6.87 -3.40 -3.08
C ILE A 40 5.44 -3.52 -2.58
N TRP A 41 4.63 -4.36 -3.24
CA TRP A 41 3.25 -4.62 -2.82
C TRP A 41 3.15 -5.21 -1.42
N LEU A 42 4.00 -6.20 -1.09
CA LEU A 42 4.00 -6.82 0.24
C LEU A 42 4.43 -5.83 1.32
N GLU A 43 5.41 -4.97 1.04
CA GLU A 43 5.85 -3.96 1.99
C GLU A 43 4.76 -2.90 2.22
N ALA A 44 4.10 -2.43 1.15
CA ALA A 44 2.98 -1.49 1.27
C ALA A 44 1.79 -2.09 2.03
N ALA A 45 1.46 -3.37 1.77
CA ALA A 45 0.42 -4.08 2.51
C ALA A 45 0.77 -4.21 4.01
N ASN A 46 2.03 -4.47 4.34
CA ASN A 46 2.51 -4.53 5.71
C ASN A 46 2.41 -3.16 6.41
N GLN A 47 2.80 -2.08 5.72
CA GLN A 47 2.67 -0.71 6.23
C GLN A 47 1.20 -0.32 6.45
N ALA A 48 0.30 -0.64 5.52
CA ALA A 48 -1.14 -0.45 5.69
C ALA A 48 -1.66 -1.18 6.94
N LEU A 49 -1.28 -2.45 7.13
CA LEU A 49 -1.70 -3.23 8.28
C LEU A 49 -1.22 -2.62 9.60
N ARG A 50 0.02 -2.13 9.66
CA ARG A 50 0.55 -1.43 10.83
C ARG A 50 -0.26 -0.17 11.15
N HIS A 51 -0.61 0.62 10.15
CA HIS A 51 -1.45 1.81 10.35
C HIS A 51 -2.86 1.48 10.86
N GLU A 52 -3.46 0.39 10.38
CA GLU A 52 -4.74 -0.08 10.89
C GLU A 52 -4.64 -0.57 12.33
N LEU A 53 -3.56 -1.28 12.69
CA LEU A 53 -3.30 -1.66 14.09
C LEU A 53 -3.12 -0.45 15.00
N ASP A 54 -2.36 0.56 14.57
CA ASP A 54 -2.21 1.82 15.30
C ASP A 54 -3.59 2.48 15.52
N PHE A 55 -4.42 2.54 14.49
CA PHE A 55 -5.76 3.10 14.59
C PHE A 55 -6.66 2.31 15.56
N ILE A 56 -6.66 0.98 15.47
CA ILE A 56 -7.43 0.14 16.38
C ILE A 56 -6.97 0.37 17.83
N SER A 57 -5.66 0.46 18.06
CA SER A 57 -5.10 0.70 19.39
C SER A 57 -5.45 2.07 19.96
N SER A 58 -5.56 3.11 19.12
CA SER A 58 -5.96 4.45 19.56
C SER A 58 -7.46 4.55 19.84
N VAL A 59 -8.28 3.80 19.11
CA VAL A 59 -9.74 3.83 19.21
C VAL A 59 -10.30 2.90 20.30
N ALA A 60 -9.63 1.78 20.58
CA ALA A 60 -10.03 0.85 21.65
C ALA A 60 -10.28 1.53 23.02
N PRO A 61 -9.38 2.40 23.55
CA PRO A 61 -9.63 3.09 24.82
C PRO A 61 -10.79 4.09 24.74
N ILE A 62 -11.01 4.72 23.57
CA ILE A 62 -12.13 5.66 23.35
C ILE A 62 -13.47 4.92 23.52
N TYR A 63 -13.60 3.73 22.93
CA TYR A 63 -14.80 2.90 23.13
C TYR A 63 -14.99 2.46 24.58
N SER A 64 -13.91 2.14 25.28
CA SER A 64 -13.96 1.80 26.71
C SER A 64 -14.47 2.99 27.53
N LYS A 65 -13.94 4.19 27.29
CA LYS A 65 -14.36 5.45 27.93
C LYS A 65 -15.84 5.76 27.65
N LEU A 66 -16.26 5.67 26.39
CA LEU A 66 -17.66 5.86 26.01
C LEU A 66 -18.59 4.90 26.77
N THR A 67 -18.22 3.63 26.82
CA THR A 67 -18.98 2.58 27.51
C THR A 67 -19.04 2.86 29.01
N TYR A 68 -17.92 3.29 29.61
CA TYR A 68 -17.82 3.63 31.02
C TYR A 68 -18.77 4.78 31.39
N CYS A 69 -18.82 5.82 30.56
CA CYS A 69 -19.73 6.94 30.72
C CYS A 69 -21.20 6.53 30.56
N MET A 70 -21.53 5.76 29.52
CA MET A 70 -22.91 5.35 29.24
C MET A 70 -23.47 4.43 30.33
N LEU A 71 -22.63 3.60 30.95
CA LEU A 71 -23.02 2.70 32.04
C LEU A 71 -23.01 3.36 33.42
N GLY A 72 -22.52 4.60 33.54
CA GLY A 72 -22.56 5.36 34.80
C GLY A 72 -21.55 4.91 35.83
N PHE A 73 -20.48 4.24 35.41
CA PHE A 73 -19.41 3.83 36.31
C PHE A 73 -18.54 5.01 36.79
N GLU A 74 -18.75 6.20 36.21
CA GLU A 74 -18.04 7.46 36.52
C GLU A 74 -18.73 8.30 37.63
N GLY A 75 -19.90 7.88 38.11
CA GLY A 75 -20.64 8.55 39.20
C GLY A 75 -22.11 8.83 38.85
N PRO A 76 -22.79 9.73 39.61
CA PRO A 76 -24.18 10.08 39.36
C PRO A 76 -24.37 10.61 37.93
N GLN A 77 -25.11 9.87 37.11
CA GLN A 77 -25.35 10.26 35.72
C GLN A 77 -26.28 11.46 35.65
N THR A 78 -25.71 12.60 35.27
CA THR A 78 -26.48 13.79 34.89
C THR A 78 -26.46 13.92 33.37
N LEU A 79 -27.51 14.52 32.80
CA LEU A 79 -27.57 14.78 31.36
C LEU A 79 -26.35 15.59 30.87
N SER A 80 -25.87 16.52 31.71
CA SER A 80 -24.69 17.34 31.42
C SER A 80 -23.39 16.52 31.40
N SER A 81 -23.17 15.63 32.38
CA SER A 81 -21.96 14.79 32.41
C SER A 81 -21.92 13.79 31.25
N MET A 82 -23.07 13.24 30.86
CA MET A 82 -23.18 12.38 29.67
C MET A 82 -22.84 13.14 28.39
N ALA A 83 -23.40 14.34 28.21
CA ALA A 83 -23.16 15.16 27.03
C ALA A 83 -21.68 15.53 26.89
N VAL A 84 -21.03 15.90 28.01
CA VAL A 84 -19.59 16.20 28.03
C VAL A 84 -18.76 14.97 27.66
N CYS A 85 -19.03 13.81 28.27
CA CYS A 85 -18.27 12.61 27.93
C CYS A 85 -18.46 12.20 26.46
N TYR A 86 -19.70 12.26 25.94
CA TYR A 86 -19.97 11.99 24.53
C TYR A 86 -19.20 12.94 23.62
N HIS A 87 -19.22 14.24 23.91
CA HIS A 87 -18.55 15.24 23.08
C HIS A 87 -17.04 15.02 23.04
N ASN A 88 -16.42 14.81 24.20
CA ASN A 88 -14.99 14.52 24.30
C ASN A 88 -14.61 13.24 23.55
N THR A 89 -15.39 12.17 23.71
CA THR A 89 -15.17 10.89 23.03
C THR A 89 -15.32 11.05 21.51
N ALA A 90 -16.33 11.80 21.06
CA ALA A 90 -16.58 12.05 19.65
C ALA A 90 -15.45 12.87 19.01
N GLU A 91 -14.91 13.85 19.73
CA GLU A 91 -13.73 14.62 19.31
C GLU A 91 -12.49 13.73 19.17
N GLU A 92 -12.17 12.94 20.20
CA GLU A 92 -11.06 11.97 20.18
C GLU A 92 -11.20 10.97 19.01
N MET A 93 -12.41 10.47 18.76
CA MET A 93 -12.70 9.55 17.66
C MET A 93 -12.55 10.22 16.29
N ALA A 94 -13.00 11.47 16.15
CA ALA A 94 -12.86 12.25 14.93
C ALA A 94 -11.39 12.51 14.60
N GLU A 95 -10.59 12.87 15.61
CA GLU A 95 -9.15 13.06 15.46
C GLU A 95 -8.44 11.77 15.04
N ALA A 96 -8.73 10.64 15.70
CA ALA A 96 -8.16 9.34 15.33
C ALA A 96 -8.52 8.96 13.87
N THR A 97 -9.76 9.23 13.46
CA THR A 97 -10.23 8.97 12.09
C THR A 97 -9.52 9.88 11.07
N PHE A 98 -9.37 11.16 11.38
CA PHE A 98 -8.66 12.10 10.52
C PHE A 98 -7.19 11.72 10.34
N ASN A 99 -6.53 11.32 11.43
CA ASN A 99 -5.16 10.81 11.40
C ASN A 99 -5.02 9.54 10.54
N ARG A 100 -6.00 8.64 10.59
CA ARG A 100 -6.04 7.46 9.71
C ARG A 100 -6.14 7.86 8.24
N ILE A 101 -7.06 8.76 7.90
CA ILE A 101 -7.25 9.22 6.51
C ILE A 101 -5.96 9.84 5.98
N ARG A 102 -5.29 10.67 6.78
CA ARG A 102 -3.99 11.27 6.43
C ARG A 102 -2.93 10.19 6.14
N LYS A 103 -2.73 9.23 7.06
CA LYS A 103 -1.76 8.14 6.87
C LYS A 103 -2.06 7.29 5.62
N VAL A 104 -3.33 7.02 5.34
CA VAL A 104 -3.74 6.27 4.14
C VAL A 104 -3.44 7.06 2.86
N SER A 105 -3.64 8.38 2.87
CA SER A 105 -3.31 9.24 1.73
C SER A 105 -1.80 9.28 1.45
N GLU A 106 -0.97 9.36 2.49
CA GLU A 106 0.50 9.34 2.39
C GLU A 106 0.98 8.00 1.80
N LEU A 107 0.48 6.86 2.30
CA LEU A 107 0.85 5.54 1.81
C LEU A 107 0.52 5.34 0.32
N SER A 108 -0.60 5.90 -0.15
CA SER A 108 -1.00 5.80 -1.56
C SER A 108 -0.03 6.56 -2.48
N GLU A 109 0.46 7.72 -2.06
CA GLU A 109 1.42 8.51 -2.82
C GLU A 109 2.80 7.81 -2.83
N ASP A 110 3.27 7.35 -1.67
CA ASP A 110 4.54 6.61 -1.53
C ASP A 110 4.57 5.34 -2.39
N LEU A 111 3.48 4.56 -2.39
CA LEU A 111 3.37 3.36 -3.22
C LEU A 111 3.44 3.71 -4.71
N ARG A 112 2.77 4.78 -5.13
CA ARG A 112 2.78 5.23 -6.53
C ARG A 112 4.19 5.64 -6.95
N GLU A 113 4.90 6.39 -6.12
CA GLU A 113 6.29 6.79 -6.38
C GLU A 113 7.22 5.58 -6.45
N GLN A 114 7.11 4.61 -5.53
CA GLN A 114 7.92 3.40 -5.54
C GLN A 114 7.69 2.55 -6.79
N ILE A 115 6.42 2.39 -7.21
CA ILE A 115 6.09 1.67 -8.45
C ILE A 115 6.69 2.39 -9.66
N TRP A 116 6.57 3.72 -9.73
CA TRP A 116 7.15 4.49 -10.84
C TRP A 116 8.67 4.45 -10.90
N SER A 117 9.35 4.32 -9.76
CA SER A 117 10.82 4.23 -9.72
C SER A 117 11.38 2.90 -10.25
N GLU A 118 10.56 1.84 -10.30
CA GLU A 118 10.96 0.50 -10.77
C GLU A 118 10.48 0.17 -12.19
N LEU A 119 9.64 1.01 -12.79
CA LEU A 119 9.15 0.94 -14.18
C LEU A 119 10.11 1.66 -15.13
#